data_AF-A0A926KIX1-F1
#
_entry.id   AF-A0A926KIX1-F1
#
_cell.length_a   1.000
_cell.length_b   1.000
_cell.length_c   1.000
_cell.angle_alpha   90.00
_cell.angle_beta   90.00
_cell.angle_gamma   90.00
#
_symmetry.space_group_name_H-M   'P 1'
#
loop_
_entity.id
_entity.type
_entity.pdbx_description
1 polymer ?
#
loop_
_entity_poly.entity_id
_entity_poly.type
_entity_poly.pdbx_seq_one_letter_code
_entity_poly.pdbx_strand_id
1 'polypeptide(L)'
;MTTIKDQRINLRAEARQEALLRQAASASHTSMSEFILSSAVERAERVLADRRRFEASAEQYDEFVALLDAPIETTKLADLFARPSVFDIKFVLDDE
;
A
#
# COMPACT_ATOMS: atom_id res chain seq x y z
N MET A 1 19.92 4.88 3.27
CA MET A 1 20.44 3.51 3.10
C MET A 1 19.80 2.93 1.85
N THR A 2 20.58 2.54 0.85
CA THR A 2 20.06 1.89 -0.37
C THR A 2 19.74 0.44 -0.03
N THR A 3 18.48 0.04 -0.15
CA THR A 3 18.05 -1.35 0.08
C THR A 3 18.52 -2.24 -1.08
N ILE A 4 19.24 -3.31 -0.74
CA ILE A 4 19.73 -4.28 -1.73
C ILE A 4 18.62 -5.31 -1.98
N LYS A 5 18.29 -5.56 -3.26
CA LYS A 5 17.35 -6.62 -3.66
C LYS A 5 18.09 -7.96 -3.68
N ASP A 6 18.23 -8.62 -2.53
CA ASP A 6 19.01 -9.87 -2.37
C ASP A 6 18.16 -11.16 -2.42
N GLN A 7 16.84 -11.05 -2.28
CA GLN A 7 15.93 -12.20 -2.31
C GLN A 7 15.56 -12.62 -3.74
N ARG A 8 15.51 -13.94 -3.97
CA ARG A 8 15.12 -14.53 -5.27
C ARG A 8 13.73 -15.16 -5.20
N ILE A 9 12.86 -14.79 -6.14
CA ILE A 9 11.53 -15.39 -6.32
C ILE A 9 11.52 -16.12 -7.68
N ASN A 10 11.31 -17.43 -7.67
CA ASN A 10 11.24 -18.24 -8.90
C ASN A 10 9.78 -18.55 -9.22
N LEU A 11 9.34 -18.28 -10.45
CA LEU A 11 7.97 -18.48 -10.91
C LEU A 11 7.95 -19.40 -12.14
N ARG A 12 6.90 -20.21 -12.26
CA ARG A 12 6.57 -20.96 -13.47
C ARG A 12 5.31 -20.38 -14.08
N ALA A 13 5.28 -20.27 -15.39
CA ALA A 13 4.16 -19.72 -16.14
C ALA A 13 3.99 -20.49 -17.45
N GLU A 14 2.77 -20.53 -17.96
CA GLU A 14 2.48 -20.98 -19.31
C GLU A 14 2.98 -19.96 -20.34
N ALA A 15 3.26 -20.39 -21.57
CA ALA A 15 3.74 -19.50 -22.63
C ALA A 15 2.79 -18.32 -22.89
N ARG A 16 1.47 -18.54 -22.76
CA ARG A 16 0.46 -17.48 -22.91
C ARG A 16 0.54 -16.44 -21.80
N GLN A 17 0.79 -16.87 -20.56
CA GLN A 17 0.95 -15.99 -19.41
C GLN A 17 2.23 -15.15 -19.53
N GLU A 18 3.34 -15.77 -19.94
CA GLU A 18 4.59 -15.05 -20.20
C GLU A 18 4.41 -14.00 -21.29
N ALA A 19 3.79 -14.35 -22.42
CA ALA A 19 3.56 -13.42 -23.52
C ALA A 19 2.74 -12.20 -23.07
N LEU A 20 1.66 -12.44 -22.31
CA LEU A 20 0.81 -11.39 -21.76
C LEU A 20 1.58 -10.46 -20.80
N LEU A 21 2.32 -11.04 -19.86
CA LEU A 21 3.10 -10.27 -18.88
C LEU A 21 4.18 -9.43 -19.58
N ARG A 22 4.83 -9.96 -20.63
CA ARG A 22 5.85 -9.25 -21.39
C ARG A 22 5.27 -8.07 -22.15
N GLN A 23 4.08 -8.25 -22.75
CA GLN A 23 3.35 -7.18 -23.40
C GLN A 23 2.97 -6.07 -22.42
N ALA A 24 2.48 -6.44 -21.23
CA ALA A 24 2.11 -5.48 -20.19
C ALA A 24 3.33 -4.70 -19.67
N ALA A 25 4.44 -5.38 -19.37
CA ALA A 25 5.69 -4.73 -18.96
C ALA A 25 6.20 -3.74 -20.02
N SER A 26 6.13 -4.12 -21.30
CA SER A 26 6.48 -3.24 -22.42
C SER A 26 5.58 -2.00 -22.50
N ALA A 27 4.27 -2.18 -22.33
CA ALA A 27 3.31 -1.07 -22.34
C ALA A 27 3.51 -0.13 -21.14
N SER A 28 4.02 -0.64 -20.03
CA SER A 28 4.35 0.14 -18.83
C SER A 28 5.79 0.67 -18.80
N HIS A 29 6.59 0.47 -19.86
CA HIS A 29 8.01 0.86 -19.92
C HIS A 29 8.86 0.34 -18.76
N THR A 30 8.56 -0.86 -18.28
CA THR A 30 9.30 -1.52 -17.18
C THR A 30 9.88 -2.85 -17.64
N SER A 31 10.87 -3.34 -16.91
CA SER A 31 11.35 -4.71 -17.14
C SER A 31 10.27 -5.73 -16.72
N MET A 32 10.29 -6.92 -17.32
CA MET A 32 9.38 -8.00 -16.96
C MET A 32 9.40 -8.32 -15.45
N SER A 33 10.59 -8.42 -14.87
CA SER A 33 10.75 -8.72 -13.45
C SER A 33 10.23 -7.59 -12.56
N GLU A 34 10.43 -6.34 -12.97
CA GLU A 34 9.93 -5.18 -12.23
C GLU A 34 8.41 -5.09 -12.28
N PHE A 35 7.82 -5.27 -13.47
CA PHE A 35 6.38 -5.29 -13.65
C PHE A 35 5.70 -6.36 -12.79
N ILE A 36 6.25 -7.58 -12.81
CA ILE A 36 5.71 -8.70 -12.01
C ILE A 36 5.86 -8.39 -10.52
N LEU A 37 7.03 -7.93 -10.07
CA LEU A 37 7.28 -7.67 -8.66
C LEU A 37 6.40 -6.54 -8.14
N SER A 38 6.30 -5.42 -8.86
CA SER A 38 5.47 -4.27 -8.46
C SER A 38 3.99 -4.66 -8.40
N SER A 39 3.49 -5.36 -9.42
CA SER A 39 2.10 -5.83 -9.47
C SER A 39 1.79 -6.80 -8.33
N ALA A 40 2.73 -7.71 -8.02
CA ALA A 40 2.57 -8.66 -6.91
C ALA A 40 2.58 -7.96 -5.54
N VAL A 41 3.47 -6.98 -5.34
CA VAL A 41 3.53 -6.17 -4.12
C VAL A 41 2.24 -5.36 -3.95
N GLU A 42 1.81 -4.64 -4.98
CA GLU A 42 0.58 -3.84 -4.93
C GLU A 42 -0.64 -4.73 -4.63
N ARG A 43 -0.68 -5.94 -5.20
CA ARG A 43 -1.75 -6.90 -4.88
C ARG A 43 -1.66 -7.39 -3.44
N ALA A 44 -0.46 -7.71 -2.94
CA ALA A 44 -0.24 -8.15 -1.57
C ALA A 44 -0.66 -7.06 -0.56
N GLU A 45 -0.28 -5.80 -0.81
CA GLU A 45 -0.69 -4.64 0.00
C GLU A 45 -2.21 -4.51 0.05
N ARG A 46 -2.90 -4.62 -1.09
CA ARG A 46 -4.37 -4.60 -1.13
C ARG A 46 -4.98 -5.75 -0.33
N VAL A 47 -4.47 -6.97 -0.48
CA VAL A 47 -4.95 -8.13 0.30
C VAL A 47 -4.77 -7.90 1.80
N LEU A 48 -3.65 -7.31 2.21
CA LEU A 48 -3.38 -6.99 3.61
C LEU A 48 -4.24 -5.83 4.12
N ALA A 49 -4.50 -4.81 3.31
CA ALA A 49 -5.37 -3.69 3.66
C ALA A 49 -6.84 -4.12 3.80
N ASP A 50 -7.30 -5.05 2.97
CA ASP A 50 -8.65 -5.63 3.05
C ASP A 50 -8.81 -6.58 4.26
N ARG A 51 -7.73 -6.90 4.98
CA ARG A 51 -7.74 -7.83 6.11
C ARG A 51 -8.46 -7.19 7.30
N ARG A 52 -9.61 -7.77 7.66
CA ARG A 52 -10.45 -7.33 8.79
C ARG A 52 -10.15 -8.02 10.12
N ARG A 53 -9.29 -9.04 10.14
CA ARG A 53 -8.94 -9.80 11.35
C ARG A 53 -7.44 -9.82 11.54
N PHE A 54 -6.99 -9.28 12.67
CA PHE A 54 -5.60 -9.36 13.12
C PHE A 54 -5.50 -10.41 14.22
N GLU A 55 -4.51 -11.28 14.11
CA GLU A 55 -4.19 -12.23 15.16
C GLU A 55 -3.00 -11.66 15.94
N ALA A 56 -3.12 -11.67 17.26
CA ALA A 56 -2.09 -11.21 18.17
C ALA A 56 -1.86 -12.30 19.22
N SER A 57 -0.60 -12.50 19.62
CA SER A 57 -0.30 -13.24 20.85
C SER A 57 -0.83 -12.48 22.06
N ALA A 58 -0.92 -13.15 23.22
CA ALA A 58 -1.31 -12.47 24.47
C ALA A 58 -0.38 -11.28 24.77
N GLU A 59 0.93 -11.46 24.59
CA GLU A 59 1.94 -10.41 24.78
C GLU A 59 1.72 -9.22 23.84
N GLN A 60 1.45 -9.47 22.55
CA GLN A 60 1.15 -8.42 21.57
C GLN A 60 -0.15 -7.68 21.89
N TYR A 61 -1.13 -8.38 22.46
CA TYR A 61 -2.38 -7.77 22.88
C TYR A 61 -2.19 -6.87 24.10
N ASP A 62 -1.43 -7.32 25.10
CA ASP A 62 -1.13 -6.52 26.29
C ASP A 62 -0.33 -5.25 25.92
N GLU A 63 0.66 -5.37 25.03
CA GLU A 63 1.40 -4.22 24.48
C GLU A 63 0.46 -3.26 23.74
N PHE A 64 -0.44 -3.80 22.92
CA PHE A 64 -1.42 -2.98 22.19
C PHE A 64 -2.34 -2.20 23.13
N VAL A 65 -2.86 -2.82 24.20
CA VAL A 65 -3.69 -2.14 25.20
C VAL A 65 -2.89 -1.05 25.91
N ALA A 66 -1.65 -1.33 26.32
CA ALA A 66 -0.79 -0.34 26.96
C ALA A 66 -0.53 0.89 26.05
N LEU A 67 -0.39 0.67 24.74
CA LEU A 67 -0.24 1.74 23.76
C LEU A 67 -1.52 2.56 23.57
N LEU A 68 -2.71 1.97 23.71
CA LEU A 68 -3.98 2.69 23.66
C LEU A 68 -4.20 3.60 24.87
N ASP A 69 -3.74 3.17 26.05
CA ASP A 69 -3.85 3.94 27.29
C ASP A 69 -2.75 5.01 27.44
N ALA A 70 -1.68 4.91 26.65
CA ALA A 70 -0.59 5.87 26.68
C ALA A 70 -1.05 7.27 26.20
N PRO A 71 -0.63 8.36 26.87
CA PRO A 71 -0.90 9.70 26.38
C PRO A 71 -0.21 9.91 25.02
N ILE A 72 -0.96 10.43 24.05
CA ILE A 72 -0.45 10.73 22.71
C ILE A 72 -0.28 12.24 22.51
N GLU A 73 0.80 12.62 21.81
CA GLU A 73 1.02 13.98 21.35
C GLU A 73 0.12 14.27 20.13
N THR A 74 -0.86 15.16 20.28
CA THR A 74 -1.87 15.44 19.25
C THR A 74 -1.52 16.62 18.34
N THR A 75 -0.40 17.32 18.56
CA THR A 75 -0.02 18.53 17.81
C THR A 75 -0.03 18.34 16.29
N LYS A 76 0.58 17.26 15.79
CA LYS A 76 0.59 16.95 14.35
C LYS A 76 -0.80 16.61 13.79
N LEU A 77 -1.66 15.99 14.61
CA LEU A 77 -3.05 15.71 14.21
C LEU A 77 -3.85 17.01 14.16
N ALA A 78 -3.67 17.90 15.13
CA ALA A 78 -4.30 19.23 15.12
C ALA A 78 -3.88 20.03 13.87
N ASP A 79 -2.58 20.05 13.55
CA ASP A 79 -2.07 20.68 12.32
C ASP A 79 -2.64 20.05 11.05
N LEU A 80 -2.83 18.72 11.04
CA LEU A 80 -3.41 18.01 9.91
C LEU A 80 -4.89 18.38 9.70
N PHE A 81 -5.68 18.40 10.78
CA PHE A 81 -7.11 18.75 10.73
C PHE A 81 -7.35 20.24 10.46
N ALA A 82 -6.38 21.11 10.74
CA ALA A 82 -6.46 22.54 10.41
C ALA A 82 -6.19 22.84 8.92
N ARG A 83 -5.66 21.88 8.14
CA ARG A 83 -5.41 22.08 6.70
C ARG A 83 -6.73 22.05 5.93
N PRO A 84 -6.89 22.90 4.91
CA PRO A 84 -8.06 22.86 4.04
C PRO A 84 -8.17 21.48 3.40
N SER A 85 -9.31 20.82 3.60
CA SER A 85 -9.59 19.52 3.00
C SER A 85 -9.88 19.66 1.52
N VAL A 86 -9.53 18.64 0.74
CA VAL A 86 -10.00 18.50 -0.65
C VAL A 86 -11.53 18.41 -0.74
N PHE A 87 -12.19 18.07 0.37
CA PHE A 87 -13.65 18.04 0.50
C PHE A 87 -14.26 19.40 0.93
N ASP A 88 -13.44 20.38 1.33
CA ASP A 88 -13.90 21.73 1.70
C ASP A 88 -13.99 22.68 0.48
N ILE A 89 -13.53 22.23 -0.69
CA ILE A 89 -13.60 23.00 -1.93
C ILE A 89 -15.06 23.02 -2.39
N LYS A 90 -15.71 24.19 -2.32
CA LYS A 90 -16.99 24.42 -3.00
C LYS A 90 -16.76 24.37 -4.50
N PHE A 91 -17.21 23.30 -5.15
CA PHE A 91 -17.37 23.27 -6.59
C PHE A 91 -18.51 24.25 -6.95
N VAL A 92 -18.15 25.43 -7.45
CA VAL A 92 -19.11 26.30 -8.12
C VAL A 92 -19.24 25.73 -9.53
N LEU A 93 -20.41 25.15 -9.83
CA LEU A 93 -20.80 24.94 -11.21
C LEU A 93 -21.20 26.32 -11.74
N ASP A 94 -20.48 26.82 -12.73
CA ASP A 94 -20.92 28.00 -13.47
C ASP A 94 -22.22 27.61 -14.18
N ASP A 95 -23.33 28.22 -13.77
CA ASP A 95 -24.61 28.12 -14.47
C ASP A 95 -24.44 28.82 -15.84
N GLU A 96 -24.50 28.05 -16.93
CA GLU A 96 -24.66 28.56 -18.31
C GLU A 96 -26.01 29.26 -18.52
#